data_AF-A0A815NE14-F1
#
_entry.id   AF-A0A815NE14-F1
#
_cell.length_a   1.000
_cell.length_b   1.000
_cell.length_c   1.000
_cell.angle_alpha   90.00
_cell.angle_beta   90.00
_cell.angle_gamma   90.00
#
_symmetry.space_group_name_H-M   'P 1'
#
loop_
_entity.id
_entity.type
_entity.pdbx_description
1 polymer ?
#
loop_
_entity_poly.entity_id
_entity_poly.type
_entity_poly.pdbx_seq_one_letter_code
_entity_poly.pdbx_strand_id
1 'polypeptide(L)'
;MVWFEIIPSLVLTAGPLLVVAAPTLYICNWYFLNGKKYGPRNLTKDDRDYYMFLRDRRITGNEYYPRGIETIDERPALVKLRNLWNM
;
A
#
# COMPACT_ATOMS: atom_id res chain seq x y z
N MET A 1 20.16 4.99 -46.45
CA MET A 1 20.43 4.55 -45.07
C MET A 1 19.10 4.19 -44.41
N VAL A 2 18.98 2.97 -43.90
CA VAL A 2 17.73 2.34 -43.48
C VAL A 2 17.60 2.35 -41.95
N TRP A 3 17.70 3.54 -41.35
CA TRP A 3 17.72 3.71 -39.89
C TRP A 3 16.45 3.22 -39.18
N PHE A 4 15.35 3.13 -39.92
CA PHE A 4 14.04 2.67 -39.44
C PHE A 4 13.96 1.14 -39.23
N GLU A 5 14.90 0.35 -39.78
CA GLU A 5 14.99 -1.10 -39.49
C GLU A 5 15.34 -1.42 -38.04
N ILE A 6 15.82 -0.43 -37.27
CA ILE A 6 16.06 -0.60 -35.83
C ILE A 6 14.75 -0.59 -35.04
N ILE A 7 13.68 0.02 -35.56
CA ILE A 7 12.41 0.21 -34.84
C ILE A 7 11.78 -1.13 -34.39
N PRO A 8 11.68 -2.18 -35.24
CA PRO A 8 11.17 -3.48 -34.81
C PRO A 8 11.97 -4.08 -33.65
N SER A 9 13.30 -4.00 -33.69
CA SER A 9 14.17 -4.51 -32.61
C SER A 9 13.97 -3.74 -31.30
N LEU A 10 13.71 -2.43 -31.40
CA LEU A 10 13.46 -1.55 -30.27
C LEU A 10 12.08 -1.80 -29.65
N VAL A 11 11.06 -2.07 -30.48
CA VAL A 11 9.72 -2.48 -30.02
C VAL A 11 9.76 -3.85 -29.33
N LEU A 12 10.52 -4.82 -29.86
CA LEU A 12 10.63 -6.15 -29.25
C LEU A 12 11.36 -6.13 -27.90
N THR A 13 12.28 -5.18 -27.70
CA THR A 13 13.04 -5.05 -26.45
C THR A 13 12.34 -4.15 -25.43
N ALA A 14 11.90 -2.96 -25.84
CA ALA A 14 11.23 -1.99 -24.96
C ALA A 14 9.76 -2.34 -24.68
N GLY A 15 9.07 -2.96 -25.64
CA GLY A 15 7.65 -3.32 -25.53
C GLY A 15 7.36 -4.22 -24.33
N PRO A 16 8.03 -5.37 -24.17
CA PRO A 16 7.82 -6.24 -23.02
C PRO A 16 8.15 -5.57 -21.67
N LEU A 17 9.18 -4.74 -21.62
CA LEU A 17 9.56 -4.04 -20.40
C LEU A 17 8.52 -2.99 -19.98
N LEU A 18 8.05 -2.18 -20.95
CA LEU A 18 7.14 -1.06 -20.68
C LEU A 18 5.68 -1.49 -20.56
N VAL A 19 5.26 -2.49 -21.32
CA VAL A 19 3.86 -2.89 -21.45
C VAL A 19 3.53 -4.10 -20.57
N VAL A 20 4.50 -4.99 -20.35
CA VAL A 20 4.27 -6.22 -19.57
C VAL A 20 4.89 -6.07 -18.19
N ALA A 21 6.21 -5.90 -18.08
CA ALA A 21 6.88 -5.96 -16.78
C ALA A 21 6.44 -4.84 -15.82
N ALA A 22 6.52 -3.57 -16.24
CA ALA A 22 6.19 -2.45 -15.36
C ALA A 22 4.71 -2.42 -14.93
N PRO A 23 3.72 -2.59 -15.83
CA PRO A 23 2.32 -2.55 -15.44
C PRO A 23 1.91 -3.78 -14.63
N THR A 24 2.40 -4.98 -14.99
CA THR A 24 2.12 -6.20 -14.23
C THR A 24 2.65 -6.10 -12.81
N LEU A 25 3.88 -5.63 -12.61
CA LEU A 25 4.45 -5.44 -11.27
C LEU A 25 3.67 -4.41 -10.45
N TYR A 26 3.24 -3.31 -11.08
CA TYR A 26 2.40 -2.30 -10.43
C TYR A 26 1.05 -2.88 -9.99
N ILE A 27 0.35 -3.60 -10.89
CA ILE A 27 -0.95 -4.20 -10.61
C ILE A 27 -0.83 -5.28 -9.53
N CYS A 28 0.20 -6.14 -9.61
CA CYS A 28 0.44 -7.17 -8.60
C CYS A 28 0.71 -6.54 -7.22
N ASN A 29 1.53 -5.50 -7.13
CA ASN A 29 1.76 -4.77 -5.88
C ASN A 29 0.46 -4.17 -5.34
N TRP A 30 -0.32 -3.50 -6.19
CA TRP A 30 -1.57 -2.88 -5.79
C TRP A 30 -2.59 -3.91 -5.30
N TYR A 31 -2.70 -5.06 -5.97
CA TYR A 31 -3.71 -6.06 -5.67
C TYR A 31 -3.33 -6.98 -4.50
N PHE A 32 -2.10 -7.49 -4.47
CA PHE A 32 -1.68 -8.51 -3.50
C PHE A 32 -1.01 -7.94 -2.26
N LEU A 33 -0.23 -6.85 -2.40
CA LEU A 33 0.60 -6.35 -1.31
C LEU A 33 0.00 -5.15 -0.60
N ASN A 34 -0.63 -4.21 -1.33
CA ASN A 34 -1.07 -2.95 -0.75
C ASN A 34 -2.59 -2.86 -0.49
N GLY A 35 -3.35 -3.94 -0.68
CA GLY A 35 -4.80 -3.93 -0.45
C GLY A 35 -5.53 -2.84 -1.24
N LYS A 36 -5.14 -2.63 -2.50
CA LYS A 36 -5.64 -1.57 -3.39
C LYS A 36 -5.23 -0.14 -3.01
N LYS A 37 -4.19 0.03 -2.19
CA LYS A 37 -3.61 1.33 -1.85
C LYS A 37 -2.40 1.67 -2.71
N TYR A 38 -2.20 2.97 -2.93
CA TYR A 38 -1.07 3.48 -3.71
C TYR A 38 0.22 3.37 -2.88
N GLY A 39 1.16 2.55 -3.35
CA GLY A 39 2.53 2.50 -2.85
C GLY A 39 2.77 1.54 -1.68
N PRO A 40 3.87 0.77 -1.72
CA PRO A 40 4.28 -0.11 -0.62
C PRO A 40 4.75 0.71 0.60
N ARG A 41 4.17 0.45 1.79
CA ARG A 41 4.58 1.07 3.07
C ARG A 41 5.78 0.39 3.72
N ASN A 42 6.21 -0.76 3.19
CA ASN A 42 7.38 -1.51 3.70
C ASN A 42 8.71 -1.06 3.08
N LEU A 43 8.70 -0.11 2.12
CA LEU A 43 9.91 0.42 1.46
C LEU A 43 10.35 1.76 2.05
N THR A 44 10.03 2.03 3.32
CA THR A 44 10.25 3.36 3.92
C THR A 44 11.74 3.65 4.11
N LYS A 45 12.12 4.86 3.73
CA LYS A 45 13.49 5.40 3.82
C LYS A 45 13.84 5.89 5.25
N ASP A 46 12.83 6.01 6.12
CA ASP A 46 12.93 6.52 7.51
C ASP A 46 12.44 5.45 8.49
N ASP A 47 13.20 5.24 9.57
CA ASP A 47 12.90 4.27 10.64
C ASP A 47 11.57 4.57 11.33
N ARG A 48 11.19 5.85 11.44
CA ARG A 48 9.93 6.26 12.11
C ARG A 48 8.70 5.73 11.38
N ASP A 49 8.72 5.78 10.04
CA ASP A 49 7.63 5.25 9.23
C ASP A 49 7.56 3.73 9.31
N TYR A 50 8.71 3.06 9.42
CA TYR A 50 8.75 1.62 9.63
C TYR A 50 8.14 1.21 10.98
N TYR A 51 8.42 1.95 12.06
CA TYR A 51 7.78 1.70 13.35
C TYR A 51 6.26 1.93 13.29
N MET A 52 5.79 2.94 12.55
CA MET A 52 4.36 3.17 12.35
C MET A 52 3.72 2.04 11.52
N PHE A 53 4.41 1.54 10.49
CA PHE A 53 3.99 0.36 9.72
C PHE A 53 3.82 -0.87 10.63
N LEU A 54 4.79 -1.15 11.50
CA LEU A 54 4.71 -2.27 12.44
C LEU A 54 3.59 -2.10 13.47
N ARG A 55 3.38 -0.87 13.97
CA ARG A 55 2.27 -0.54 14.87
C ARG A 55 0.93 -0.87 14.23
N ASP A 56 0.71 -0.40 12.99
CA ASP A 56 -0.56 -0.60 12.29
C ASP A 56 -0.80 -2.10 12.08
N ARG A 57 0.22 -2.84 11.60
CA ARG A 57 0.16 -4.30 11.44
C ARG A 57 -0.18 -5.03 12.74
N ARG A 58 0.34 -4.59 13.89
CA ARG A 58 0.01 -5.17 15.20
C ARG A 58 -1.45 -4.92 15.62
N ILE A 59 -2.03 -3.77 15.27
CA ILE A 59 -3.38 -3.38 15.69
C ILE A 59 -4.46 -4.00 14.80
N THR A 60 -4.23 -4.03 13.48
CA THR A 60 -5.24 -4.46 12.49
C THR A 60 -4.94 -5.81 11.87
N GLY A 61 -3.73 -6.34 12.03
CA GLY A 61 -3.22 -7.47 11.25
C GLY A 61 -2.85 -7.12 9.81
N ASN A 62 -3.13 -5.87 9.38
CA ASN A 62 -2.86 -5.38 8.03
C ASN A 62 -2.55 -3.87 8.06
N GLU A 63 -1.29 -3.53 7.85
CA GLU A 63 -0.71 -2.19 7.72
C GLU A 63 -1.39 -1.27 6.68
N TYR A 64 -2.13 -1.80 5.70
CA TYR A 64 -2.82 -1.01 4.67
C TYR A 64 -4.28 -0.73 5.01
N TYR A 65 -4.76 -1.23 6.14
CA TYR A 65 -6.12 -0.98 6.62
C TYR A 65 -6.12 0.16 7.65
N PRO A 66 -6.48 1.39 7.26
CA PRO A 66 -6.48 2.52 8.19
C PRO A 66 -7.55 2.35 9.26
N ARG A 67 -7.22 2.70 10.50
CA ARG A 67 -8.16 2.86 11.62
C ARG A 67 -8.33 4.35 11.86
N GLY A 68 -9.52 4.87 11.60
CA GLY A 68 -9.87 6.26 11.86
C GLY A 68 -10.50 6.46 13.24
N ILE A 69 -11.20 7.59 13.37
CA ILE A 69 -11.86 8.05 14.61
C ILE A 69 -12.97 7.08 15.04
N GLU A 70 -13.52 6.30 14.10
CA GLU A 70 -14.54 5.28 14.38
C GLU A 70 -14.10 4.24 15.40
N THR A 71 -12.79 4.05 15.58
CA THR A 71 -12.23 3.04 16.49
C THR A 71 -12.05 3.50 17.93
N ILE A 72 -12.34 4.77 18.21
CA ILE A 72 -12.23 5.35 19.55
C ILE A 72 -13.29 4.76 20.48
N ASP A 73 -14.48 4.49 19.95
CA ASP A 73 -15.63 3.99 20.72
C ASP A 73 -15.59 2.46 20.96
N GLU A 74 -14.71 1.73 20.26
CA GLU A 74 -14.50 0.28 20.44
C GLU A 74 -13.67 -0.04 21.69
N ARG A 75 -13.10 0.97 22.37
CA ARG A 75 -12.30 0.75 23.57
C ARG A 75 -13.21 0.55 24.78
N PRO A 76 -13.15 -0.61 25.46
CA PRO A 76 -13.98 -0.86 26.64
C PRO A 76 -13.80 0.19 27.75
N ALA A 77 -12.63 0.84 27.83
CA ALA A 77 -12.38 1.92 28.78
C ALA A 77 -13.17 3.21 28.48
N LEU A 78 -13.39 3.55 27.20
CA LEU A 78 -14.14 4.75 26.81
C LEU A 78 -15.65 4.51 26.83
N VAL A 79 -16.10 3.31 26.48
CA VAL A 79 -17.50 2.88 26.71
C VAL A 79 -17.85 2.97 28.20
N LYS A 80 -16.93 2.57 29.09
CA LYS A 80 -17.12 2.68 30.54
C LYS A 80 -17.24 4.13 31.01
N LEU A 81 -16.41 5.04 30.49
CA LEU A 81 -16.48 6.47 30.79
C LEU A 81 -17.75 7.15 30.22
N ARG A 82 -18.17 6.77 29.00
CA ARG A 82 -19.43 7.22 28.40
C ARG A 82 -20.63 6.79 29.23
N ASN A 83 -20.65 5.54 29.70
CA ASN A 83 -21.73 5.03 30.55
C ASN A 83 -21.75 5.70 31.94
N LEU A 84 -20.59 6.14 32.45
CA LEU A 84 -20.50 6.90 33.70
C LEU A 84 -20.96 8.36 33.57
N TRP A 85 -20.87 8.95 32.38
CA TRP A 85 -21.34 10.32 32.09
C TRP A 85 -22.84 10.39 31.76
N ASN A 86 -23.45 9.28 31.40
CA ASN A 86 -24.88 9.16 31.08
C ASN A 86 -25.73 8.65 32.27
N MET A 87 -25.13 8.55 33.47
CA MET A 87 -25.80 8.31 34.76
C MET A 87 -25.91 9.62 35.52
#